data_AF-A0A5N7XCM7-F1
#
_entry.id   AF-A0A5N7XCM7-F1
#
_cell.length_a   1.000
_cell.length_b   1.000
_cell.length_c   1.000
_cell.angle_alpha   90.00
_cell.angle_beta   90.00
_cell.angle_gamma   90.00
#
_symmetry.space_group_name_H-M   'P 1'
#
loop_
_entity.id
_entity.type
_entity.pdbx_description
1 polymer ?
#
loop_
_entity_poly.entity_id
_entity_poly.type
_entity_poly.pdbx_seq_one_letter_code
_entity_poly.pdbx_strand_id
1 'polypeptide(L)'
;MSDTPQTETSKPAAPAKNRLVVWLIALPVIIFGALMLIGQFMDDPLSKQRWTEAETIKICWKQTAKPEAERKTQEFKTPQDCERLEFDFKTRYGENP
;
A
#
# COMPACT_ATOMS: atom_id res chain seq x y z
N MET A 1 9.13 -17.64 70.57
CA MET A 1 9.06 -16.21 70.22
C MET A 1 9.81 -16.03 68.93
N SER A 2 9.09 -15.59 67.88
CA SER A 2 9.55 -14.87 66.68
C SER A 2 10.58 -15.55 65.77
N ASP A 3 10.48 -15.54 64.44
CA ASP A 3 9.49 -15.11 63.45
C ASP A 3 10.03 -15.68 62.13
N THR A 4 9.18 -16.14 61.23
CA THR A 4 9.55 -16.21 59.79
C THR A 4 9.18 -14.86 59.18
N PRO A 5 9.97 -14.32 58.24
CA PRO A 5 9.39 -14.21 56.92
C PRO A 5 10.35 -14.60 55.80
N GLN A 6 9.78 -15.29 54.82
CA GLN A 6 10.34 -15.46 53.48
C GLN A 6 10.82 -14.12 52.93
N THR A 7 11.88 -14.15 52.12
CA THR A 7 12.07 -13.13 51.09
C THR A 7 12.33 -13.86 49.78
N GLU A 8 11.24 -14.34 49.19
CA GLU A 8 11.19 -14.42 47.73
C GLU A 8 11.41 -13.02 47.15
N THR A 9 11.96 -13.00 45.94
CA THR A 9 11.92 -11.89 44.99
C THR A 9 12.89 -10.73 45.23
N SER A 10 13.98 -10.73 44.45
CA SER A 10 14.32 -9.56 43.65
C SER A 10 15.25 -9.95 42.51
N LYS A 11 14.62 -10.32 41.38
CA LYS A 11 15.24 -10.23 40.06
C LYS A 11 15.85 -8.83 39.92
N PRO A 12 17.11 -8.67 39.49
CA PRO A 12 17.75 -7.36 39.49
C PRO A 12 16.96 -6.41 38.58
N ALA A 13 16.39 -5.36 39.18
CA ALA A 13 15.81 -4.26 38.44
C ALA A 13 16.96 -3.50 37.77
N ALA A 14 17.18 -3.77 36.48
CA ALA A 14 18.11 -2.99 35.67
C ALA A 14 17.80 -1.47 35.80
N PRO A 15 18.82 -0.60 35.82
CA PRO A 15 18.66 0.82 36.14
C PRO A 15 17.67 1.50 35.18
N ALA A 16 16.66 2.15 35.76
CA ALA A 16 15.47 2.66 35.06
C ALA A 16 15.77 3.58 33.85
N LYS A 17 16.90 4.31 33.87
CA LYS A 17 17.31 5.18 32.76
C LYS A 17 17.57 4.43 31.45
N ASN A 18 18.19 3.25 31.50
CA ASN A 18 18.48 2.48 30.29
C ASN A 18 17.21 1.89 29.68
N ARG A 19 16.25 1.53 30.55
CA ARG A 19 14.97 0.96 30.16
C ARG A 19 14.05 1.99 29.52
N LEU A 20 14.13 3.26 29.94
CA LEU A 20 13.40 4.37 29.31
C LEU A 20 13.89 4.65 27.88
N VAL A 21 15.21 4.66 27.66
CA VAL A 21 15.79 4.88 26.32
C VAL A 21 15.41 3.73 25.38
N VAL A 22 15.50 2.48 25.85
CA VAL A 22 15.05 1.31 25.08
C VAL A 22 13.55 1.42 24.75
N TRP A 23 12.72 1.88 25.69
CA TRP A 23 11.29 2.06 25.45
C TRP A 23 10.99 3.19 24.44
N LEU A 24 11.70 4.31 24.51
CA LEU A 24 11.57 5.44 23.58
C LEU A 24 11.95 5.09 22.14
N ILE A 25 12.85 4.11 21.94
CA ILE A 25 13.22 3.62 20.62
C ILE A 25 12.29 2.48 20.17
N ALA A 26 11.95 1.56 21.07
CA ALA A 26 11.11 0.41 20.73
C ALA A 26 9.67 0.84 20.37
N LEU A 27 9.11 1.84 21.05
CA LEU A 27 7.74 2.31 20.81
C LEU A 27 7.52 2.80 19.36
N PRO A 28 8.29 3.78 18.82
CA PRO A 28 8.09 4.22 17.45
C PRO A 28 8.39 3.12 16.44
N VAL A 29 9.37 2.23 16.69
CA VAL A 29 9.68 1.11 15.79
C VAL A 29 8.51 0.13 15.69
N ILE A 30 7.87 -0.21 16.81
CA ILE A 30 6.68 -1.08 16.82
C ILE A 30 5.51 -0.40 16.12
N ILE A 31 5.28 0.90 16.36
CA ILE A 31 4.22 1.65 15.69
C ILE A 31 4.44 1.67 14.18
N PHE A 32 5.66 1.96 13.72
CA PHE A 32 6.00 1.93 12.30
C PHE A 32 5.83 0.55 11.68
N GLY A 33 6.26 -0.50 12.38
CA GLY A 33 6.06 -1.88 11.92
C GLY A 33 4.58 -2.24 11.79
N ALA A 34 3.76 -1.83 12.76
CA ALA A 34 2.31 -2.02 12.70
C ALA A 34 1.67 -1.25 11.53
N LEU A 35 2.08 0.00 11.30
CA LEU A 35 1.60 0.80 10.17
C LEU A 35 1.99 0.19 8.81
N MET A 36 3.20 -0.38 8.69
CA MET A 36 3.61 -1.10 7.49
C MET A 36 2.75 -2.35 7.24
N LEU A 37 2.42 -3.12 8.28
CA LEU A 37 1.54 -4.29 8.17
C LEU A 37 0.12 -3.88 7.74
N ILE A 38 -0.40 -2.79 8.30
CA ILE A 38 -1.71 -2.24 7.90
C ILE A 38 -1.66 -1.78 6.43
N GLY A 39 -0.59 -1.10 6.01
CA GLY A 39 -0.38 -0.70 4.61
C GLY A 39 -0.40 -1.89 3.66
N GLN A 40 0.31 -2.97 3.98
CA GLN A 40 0.30 -4.20 3.18
C GLN A 40 -1.08 -4.88 3.10
N PHE A 41 -1.90 -4.75 4.14
CA PHE A 41 -3.28 -5.25 4.12
C PHE A 41 -4.24 -4.34 3.33
N MET A 42 -3.93 -3.05 3.20
CA MET A 42 -4.75 -2.08 2.46
C MET A 42 -4.34 -1.92 0.99
N ASP A 43 -3.13 -2.33 0.62
CA ASP A 43 -2.69 -2.40 -0.77
C ASP A 43 -3.40 -3.54 -1.49
N ASP A 44 -4.67 -3.35 -1.86
CA ASP A 44 -5.37 -4.25 -2.76
C ASP A 44 -4.80 -4.07 -4.18
N PRO A 45 -3.97 -5.02 -4.67
CA PRO A 45 -3.34 -4.89 -5.98
C PRO A 45 -4.37 -4.87 -7.11
N LEU A 46 -5.54 -5.47 -6.89
CA LEU A 46 -6.62 -5.52 -7.86
C LEU A 46 -7.22 -4.12 -8.06
N SER A 47 -7.41 -3.36 -6.98
CA SER A 47 -7.94 -1.99 -7.04
C SER A 47 -7.00 -1.04 -7.78
N LYS A 48 -5.68 -1.16 -7.55
CA LYS A 48 -4.66 -0.37 -8.25
C LYS A 48 -4.57 -0.74 -9.72
N GLN A 49 -4.54 -2.03 -10.06
CA GLN A 49 -4.55 -2.47 -11.46
C GLN A 49 -5.81 -2.02 -12.19
N ARG A 50 -6.98 -2.19 -11.58
CA ARG A 50 -8.24 -1.71 -12.14
C ARG A 50 -8.22 -0.20 -12.39
N TRP A 51 -7.71 0.59 -11.44
CA TRP A 51 -7.59 2.03 -11.62
C TRP A 51 -6.63 2.39 -12.77
N THR A 52 -5.46 1.77 -12.82
CA THR A 52 -4.48 2.00 -13.90
C THR A 52 -5.01 1.58 -15.28
N GLU A 53 -5.71 0.45 -15.38
CA GLU A 53 -6.32 -0.01 -16.64
C GLU A 53 -7.41 0.96 -17.12
N ALA A 54 -8.27 1.43 -16.21
CA ALA A 54 -9.31 2.42 -16.53
C ALA A 54 -8.71 3.76 -16.99
N GLU A 55 -7.64 4.23 -16.34
CA GLU A 55 -6.93 5.43 -16.77
C GLU A 55 -6.25 5.26 -18.12
N THR A 56 -5.68 4.08 -18.38
CA THR A 56 -5.04 3.78 -19.67
C THR A 56 -6.03 3.88 -20.81
N ILE A 57 -7.26 3.37 -20.64
CA ILE A 57 -8.34 3.47 -21.63
C ILE A 57 -8.73 4.94 -21.88
N LYS A 58 -8.86 5.74 -20.82
CA LYS A 58 -9.15 7.18 -20.92
C LYS A 58 -8.06 7.94 -21.67
N ILE A 59 -6.79 7.59 -21.41
CA ILE A 59 -5.65 8.17 -22.12
C ILE A 59 -5.66 7.75 -23.59
N CYS A 60 -5.95 6.49 -23.89
CA CYS A 60 -6.05 5.97 -25.25
C CYS A 60 -7.05 6.80 -26.06
N TRP A 61 -8.28 6.95 -25.56
CA TRP A 61 -9.32 7.77 -26.20
C TRP A 61 -8.93 9.25 -26.33
N LYS A 62 -8.26 9.81 -25.32
CA LYS A 62 -7.78 11.19 -25.37
C LYS A 62 -6.66 11.40 -26.41
N GLN A 63 -5.83 10.38 -26.66
CA GLN A 63 -4.78 10.42 -27.66
C GLN A 63 -5.27 10.11 -29.07
N THR A 64 -6.25 9.22 -29.25
CA THR A 64 -6.88 8.94 -30.56
C THR A 64 -7.79 10.08 -31.01
N ALA A 65 -8.42 10.81 -30.09
CA ALA A 65 -9.22 11.99 -30.41
C ALA A 65 -8.37 13.22 -30.77
N LYS A 66 -7.08 13.22 -30.44
CA LYS A 66 -6.16 14.31 -30.82
C LYS A 66 -5.74 14.14 -32.28
N PRO A 67 -5.67 15.24 -33.05
CA PRO A 67 -5.21 15.19 -34.44
C PRO A 67 -3.76 14.68 -34.50
N GLU A 68 -3.44 13.87 -35.52
CA GLU A 68 -2.14 13.18 -35.64
C GLU A 68 -0.93 14.13 -35.57
N ALA A 69 -1.10 15.40 -35.97
CA ALA A 69 -0.09 16.44 -35.91
C ALA A 69 0.37 16.83 -34.48
N GLU A 70 -0.44 16.57 -33.44
CA GLU A 70 -0.08 16.82 -32.03
C GLU A 70 0.29 15.53 -31.26
N ARG A 71 0.24 14.37 -31.93
CA ARG A 71 0.40 13.07 -31.28
C ARG A 71 1.88 12.80 -31.01
N LYS A 72 2.36 13.20 -29.83
CA LYS A 72 3.77 13.06 -29.40
C LYS A 72 4.25 11.61 -29.22
N THR A 73 3.36 10.63 -29.05
CA THR A 73 3.70 9.22 -28.86
C THR A 73 2.78 8.30 -29.67
N GLN A 74 3.36 7.26 -30.28
CA GLN A 74 2.67 6.31 -31.18
C GLN A 74 2.07 5.09 -30.46
N GLU A 75 1.90 5.13 -29.13
CA GLU A 75 1.55 3.93 -28.36
C GLU A 75 0.13 3.42 -28.64
N PHE A 76 -0.77 4.31 -29.03
CA PHE A 76 -2.10 3.96 -29.54
C PHE A 76 -2.18 4.55 -30.94
N LYS A 77 -2.46 3.75 -31.97
CA LYS A 77 -2.56 4.24 -33.35
C LYS A 77 -4.01 4.34 -33.79
N THR A 78 -4.84 3.40 -33.36
CA THR A 78 -6.21 3.26 -33.86
C THR A 78 -7.23 3.30 -32.72
N PRO A 79 -8.47 3.75 -32.98
CA PRO A 79 -9.58 3.62 -32.03
C PRO A 79 -9.85 2.17 -31.61
N GLN A 80 -9.53 1.21 -32.49
CA GLN A 80 -9.68 -0.23 -32.24
C GLN A 80 -8.78 -0.73 -31.11
N ASP A 81 -7.62 -0.10 -30.89
CA ASP A 81 -6.75 -0.41 -29.76
C ASP A 81 -7.42 -0.02 -28.43
N CYS A 82 -8.14 1.11 -28.42
CA CYS A 82 -8.89 1.57 -27.24
C CYS A 82 -10.12 0.70 -26.98
N GLU A 83 -10.87 0.33 -28.02
CA GLU A 83 -12.02 -0.58 -27.91
C GLU A 83 -11.62 -1.96 -27.37
N ARG A 84 -10.45 -2.47 -27.79
CA ARG A 84 -9.92 -3.75 -27.29
C ARG A 84 -9.57 -3.68 -25.80
N LEU A 85 -8.95 -2.58 -25.35
CA LEU A 85 -8.65 -2.36 -23.93
C LEU A 85 -9.93 -2.22 -23.09
N GLU A 86 -10.94 -1.52 -23.61
CA GLU A 86 -12.25 -1.39 -22.96
C GLU A 86 -12.98 -2.72 -22.85
N PHE A 87 -12.91 -3.56 -23.89
CA PHE A 87 -13.48 -4.90 -23.86
C PHE A 87 -12.75 -5.81 -22.86
N ASP A 88 -11.42 -5.76 -22.81
CA ASP A 88 -10.61 -6.54 -21.85
C ASP A 88 -10.90 -6.11 -20.40
N PHE A 89 -11.02 -4.80 -20.16
CA PHE A 89 -11.42 -4.24 -18.86
C PHE A 89 -12.81 -4.71 -18.44
N LYS A 90 -13.78 -4.63 -19.34
CA LYS A 90 -15.15 -5.09 -19.08
C LYS A 90 -15.21 -6.60 -18.85
N THR A 91 -14.39 -7.37 -19.55
CA THR A 91 -14.30 -8.82 -19.37
C THR A 91 -13.65 -9.19 -18.03
N ARG A 92 -12.62 -8.44 -17.59
CA ARG A 92 -11.93 -8.68 -16.32
C ARG A 92 -12.72 -8.21 -15.10
N TYR A 93 -13.38 -7.06 -15.18
CA TYR A 93 -13.98 -6.40 -14.01
C TYR A 93 -15.51 -6.33 -14.04
N GLY A 94 -16.15 -6.71 -15.15
CA GLY A 94 -17.61 -6.69 -15.28
C GLY A 94 -18.24 -5.29 -15.34
N GLU A 95 -17.43 -4.24 -15.43
CA GLU A 95 -17.85 -2.84 -15.38
C GLU A 95 -17.22 -2.04 -16.53
N ASN A 96 -17.79 -0.88 -16.85
CA ASN A 96 -17.19 0.03 -17.83
C ASN A 96 -16.13 0.94 -17.16
N PRO A 97 -15.04 1.29 -17.86
CA PRO A 97 -13.90 2.05 -17.33
C PRO A 97 -14.18 3.55 -17.04
#